data_AF-A0A293MSK4-F1
#
_entry.id   AF-A0A293MSK4-F1
#
_cell.length_a   1.000
_cell.length_b   1.000
_cell.length_c   1.000
_cell.angle_alpha   90.00
_cell.angle_beta   90.00
_cell.angle_gamma   90.00
#
_symmetry.space_group_name_H-M   'P 1'
#
loop_
_entity.id
_entity.type
_entity.pdbx_description
1 polymer ?
#
loop_
_entity_poly.entity_id
_entity_poly.type
_entity_poly.pdbx_seq_one_letter_code
_entity_poly.pdbx_strand_id
1 'polypeptide(L)'
;MVYREAALLTFLLSLGTCWAKTATITAHHLIPETVPDESTEPPSPAPTEAEPVASYSNKNGNWACPRREDIHPCTCIEVPGKVAGEVETVALCRNIRNQKVLSDSMKGFQHHRIDYFVLDSCKLPPFPNGLMHNVDVKWIEVLNSTVQFQNDFLSCSKGCL
;
A
#
# COMPACT_ATOMS: atom_id res chain seq x y z
N MET A 1 23.11 -38.03 -50.06
CA MET A 1 23.97 -39.19 -49.69
C MET A 1 24.97 -38.66 -48.66
N VAL A 2 25.12 -39.29 -47.48
CA VAL A 2 26.18 -39.06 -46.45
C VAL A 2 26.23 -37.62 -45.83
N TYR A 3 25.83 -37.35 -44.56
CA TYR A 3 26.58 -37.46 -43.27
C TYR A 3 27.88 -36.60 -43.20
N ARG A 4 28.35 -35.87 -42.16
CA ARG A 4 28.21 -35.63 -40.67
C ARG A 4 28.60 -34.14 -40.40
N GLU A 5 28.53 -33.45 -39.24
CA GLU A 5 28.18 -33.60 -37.78
C GLU A 5 27.15 -32.49 -37.39
N ALA A 6 26.60 -32.26 -36.17
CA ALA A 6 26.78 -32.67 -34.77
C ALA A 6 27.73 -31.86 -33.84
N ALA A 7 27.22 -30.77 -33.22
CA ALA A 7 27.68 -30.14 -31.97
C ALA A 7 26.49 -29.31 -31.41
N LEU A 8 25.90 -29.50 -30.22
CA LEU A 8 26.30 -30.16 -28.97
C LEU A 8 27.27 -29.33 -28.11
N LEU A 9 26.73 -28.29 -27.47
CA LEU A 9 27.43 -27.52 -26.43
C LEU A 9 26.51 -27.32 -25.20
N THR A 10 26.78 -28.15 -24.19
CA THR A 10 26.08 -28.27 -22.91
C THR A 10 25.99 -26.95 -22.15
N PHE A 11 24.77 -26.53 -21.79
CA PHE A 11 24.57 -25.60 -20.67
C PHE A 11 24.24 -26.39 -19.41
N LEU A 12 25.00 -26.17 -18.34
CA LEU A 12 24.93 -26.96 -17.11
C LEU A 12 23.81 -26.51 -16.18
N LEU A 13 23.27 -27.49 -15.46
CA LEU A 13 22.19 -27.33 -14.48
C LEU A 13 22.64 -26.49 -13.27
N SER A 14 21.92 -25.43 -12.98
CA SER A 14 21.91 -24.76 -11.67
C SER A 14 20.51 -24.87 -11.04
N LEU A 15 20.08 -26.11 -10.78
CA LEU A 15 18.87 -26.41 -9.99
C LEU A 15 19.07 -25.98 -8.54
N GLY A 16 18.86 -24.68 -8.27
CA GLY A 16 18.85 -24.11 -6.93
C GLY A 16 17.65 -24.63 -6.13
N THR A 17 17.82 -25.78 -5.48
CA THR A 17 16.79 -26.43 -4.67
C THR A 17 16.54 -25.66 -3.38
N CYS A 18 15.64 -24.67 -3.43
CA CYS A 18 15.13 -24.01 -2.23
C CYS A 18 14.52 -25.04 -1.27
N TRP A 19 15.17 -25.25 -0.12
CA TRP A 19 14.67 -26.13 0.93
C TRP A 19 13.38 -25.58 1.53
N ALA A 20 12.24 -26.14 1.13
CA ALA A 20 10.97 -25.88 1.77
C ALA A 20 10.98 -26.41 3.21
N LYS A 21 11.08 -25.50 4.20
CA LYS A 21 10.90 -25.85 5.60
C LYS A 21 9.41 -26.05 5.89
N THR A 22 8.98 -27.30 6.00
CA THR A 22 7.62 -27.66 6.41
C THR A 22 7.33 -27.11 7.81
N ALA A 23 6.38 -26.19 7.91
CA ALA A 23 5.87 -25.70 9.19
C ALA A 23 4.73 -26.61 9.67
N THR A 24 4.97 -27.38 10.73
CA THR A 24 3.93 -28.22 11.37
C THR A 24 2.97 -27.33 12.15
N ILE A 25 1.72 -27.23 11.70
CA ILE A 25 0.66 -26.50 12.42
C ILE A 25 0.00 -27.47 13.41
N THR A 26 0.34 -27.34 14.69
CA THR A 26 -0.30 -28.12 15.77
C THR A 26 -1.67 -27.55 16.09
N ALA A 27 -2.74 -28.18 15.58
CA ALA A 27 -4.11 -27.81 15.91
C ALA A 27 -4.48 -28.28 17.33
N HIS A 28 -4.52 -27.35 18.29
CA HIS A 28 -4.95 -27.66 19.65
C HIS A 28 -6.48 -27.70 19.78
N HIS A 29 -6.97 -28.93 19.96
CA HIS A 29 -8.15 -29.38 20.70
C HIS A 29 -9.29 -28.40 21.01
N LEU A 30 -10.50 -28.79 20.61
CA LEU A 30 -11.78 -28.13 20.95
C LEU A 30 -12.11 -28.29 22.45
N ILE A 31 -12.66 -27.23 23.06
CA ILE A 31 -13.41 -27.30 24.33
C ILE A 31 -14.74 -26.55 24.13
N PRO A 32 -15.90 -27.18 24.35
CA PRO A 32 -17.20 -26.52 24.33
C PRO A 32 -17.74 -26.31 25.76
N GLU A 33 -17.93 -25.06 26.18
CA GLU A 33 -18.64 -24.73 27.44
C GLU A 33 -19.70 -23.64 27.24
N THR A 34 -20.63 -23.58 28.20
CA THR A 34 -22.01 -23.11 28.02
C THR A 34 -22.32 -21.67 28.46
N VAL A 35 -23.30 -21.08 27.76
CA VAL A 35 -24.20 -19.95 28.16
C VAL A 35 -24.63 -20.10 29.64
N PRO A 36 -24.66 -19.03 30.49
CA PRO A 36 -25.46 -17.79 30.34
C PRO A 36 -24.67 -16.48 30.67
N ASP A 37 -25.25 -15.26 30.77
CA ASP A 37 -26.65 -14.82 30.88
C ASP A 37 -26.90 -13.44 30.24
N GLU A 38 -28.17 -13.02 30.19
CA GLU A 38 -28.65 -11.73 29.67
C GLU A 38 -28.26 -10.54 30.56
N SER A 39 -27.73 -9.47 29.96
CA SER A 39 -27.48 -8.20 30.65
C SER A 39 -27.72 -7.02 29.71
N THR A 40 -28.72 -6.20 30.04
CA THR A 40 -29.16 -5.07 29.19
C THR A 40 -28.28 -3.85 29.41
N GLU A 41 -27.29 -3.66 28.54
CA GLU A 41 -26.48 -2.44 28.52
C GLU A 41 -27.30 -1.23 28.03
N PRO A 42 -27.30 -0.08 28.74
CA PRO A 42 -28.04 1.11 28.30
C PRO A 42 -27.45 1.69 27.01
N PRO A 43 -28.26 2.42 26.20
CA PRO A 43 -27.81 2.95 24.92
C PRO A 43 -26.66 3.95 25.11
N SER A 44 -25.45 3.53 24.79
CA SER A 44 -24.26 4.38 24.75
C SER A 44 -24.51 5.56 23.79
N PRO A 45 -24.20 6.81 24.19
CA PRO A 45 -24.37 7.96 23.31
C PRO A 45 -23.53 7.77 22.04
N ALA A 46 -24.11 8.10 20.89
CA ALA A 46 -23.44 7.94 19.60
C ALA A 46 -22.06 8.62 19.61
N PRO A 47 -21.02 8.03 18.99
CA PRO A 47 -19.74 8.70 18.85
C PRO A 47 -19.97 10.04 18.15
N THR A 48 -19.65 11.15 18.83
CA THR A 48 -19.66 12.47 18.18
C THR A 48 -18.73 12.39 16.98
N GLU A 49 -19.28 12.58 15.78
CA GLU A 49 -18.50 12.66 14.56
C GLU A 49 -17.59 13.87 14.68
N ALA A 50 -16.35 13.63 15.08
CA ALA A 50 -15.33 14.66 15.21
C ALA A 50 -15.03 15.18 13.81
N GLU A 51 -15.61 16.34 13.48
CA GLU A 51 -15.43 16.97 12.18
C GLU A 51 -13.93 17.02 11.85
N PRO A 52 -13.50 16.49 10.68
CA PRO A 52 -12.09 16.54 10.32
C PRO A 52 -11.67 18.00 10.23
N VAL A 53 -10.81 18.41 11.16
CA VAL A 53 -10.47 19.82 11.43
C VAL A 53 -10.18 20.54 10.11
N ALA A 54 -10.91 21.63 9.88
CA ALA A 54 -11.02 22.26 8.56
C ALA A 54 -9.64 22.56 7.95
N SER A 55 -9.49 22.25 6.66
CA SER A 55 -8.23 22.42 5.91
C SER A 55 -7.63 23.81 6.14
N TYR A 56 -6.42 23.82 6.70
CA TYR A 56 -5.55 24.99 6.78
C TYR A 56 -4.92 25.24 5.42
N SER A 57 -5.76 25.50 4.40
CA SER A 57 -5.40 25.63 2.98
C SER A 57 -4.39 26.76 2.76
N ASN A 58 -3.12 26.41 2.95
CA ASN A 58 -1.99 27.32 2.92
C ASN A 58 -1.62 27.57 1.46
N LYS A 59 -2.07 28.69 0.90
CA LYS A 59 -2.18 28.92 -0.55
C LYS A 59 -0.86 28.96 -1.36
N ASN A 60 0.30 28.71 -0.72
CA ASN A 60 1.61 28.70 -1.37
C ASN A 60 2.29 27.32 -1.25
N GLY A 61 2.16 26.52 -2.31
CA GLY A 61 3.05 25.38 -2.58
C GLY A 61 2.34 24.04 -2.78
N ASN A 62 3.06 23.13 -3.43
CA ASN A 62 2.64 21.78 -3.81
C ASN A 62 2.53 20.80 -2.59
N TRP A 63 2.39 21.34 -1.40
CA TRP A 63 2.43 20.61 -0.13
C TRP A 63 1.04 20.29 0.41
N ALA A 64 0.02 21.06 0.02
CA ALA A 64 -1.36 20.88 0.47
C ALA A 64 -2.01 19.60 -0.10
N CYS A 65 -3.05 19.10 0.55
CA CYS A 65 -3.81 17.96 0.07
C CYS A 65 -4.61 18.26 -1.22
N PRO A 66 -4.69 17.31 -2.17
CA PRO A 66 -5.64 17.40 -3.28
C PRO A 66 -7.10 17.35 -2.81
N ARG A 67 -8.04 17.64 -3.72
CA ARG A 67 -9.47 17.52 -3.40
C ARG A 67 -9.88 16.06 -3.25
N ARG A 68 -10.83 15.79 -2.36
CA ARG A 68 -11.27 14.43 -2.00
C ARG A 68 -11.87 13.68 -3.19
N GLU A 69 -12.53 14.38 -4.11
CA GLU A 69 -13.08 13.82 -5.34
C GLU A 69 -12.01 13.29 -6.31
N ASP A 70 -10.84 13.94 -6.37
CA ASP A 70 -9.76 13.59 -7.31
C ASP A 70 -8.91 12.39 -6.83
N ILE A 71 -8.93 12.11 -5.52
CA ILE A 71 -8.12 11.04 -4.87
C ILE A 71 -8.94 9.86 -4.34
N HIS A 72 -10.27 9.86 -4.51
CA HIS A 72 -11.14 8.79 -4.01
C HIS A 72 -10.72 7.40 -4.56
N PRO A 73 -10.68 6.31 -3.76
CA PRO A 73 -11.15 6.17 -2.38
C PRO A 73 -10.09 6.44 -1.30
N CYS A 74 -8.94 7.02 -1.64
CA CYS A 74 -7.95 7.43 -0.66
C CYS A 74 -8.39 8.70 0.09
N THR A 75 -7.79 8.93 1.25
CA THR A 75 -7.95 10.16 2.04
C THR A 75 -6.59 10.84 2.21
N CYS A 76 -6.56 12.17 2.22
CA CYS A 76 -5.38 12.98 2.50
C CYS A 76 -5.65 13.86 3.71
N ILE A 77 -4.67 14.01 4.60
CA ILE A 77 -4.68 14.96 5.72
C ILE A 77 -3.34 15.71 5.82
N GLU A 78 -3.42 16.97 6.23
CA GLU A 78 -2.29 17.83 6.57
C GLU A 78 -2.07 17.74 8.10
N VAL A 79 -0.85 17.42 8.55
CA VAL A 79 -0.51 17.38 9.99
C VAL A 79 0.67 18.31 10.31
N PRO A 80 0.74 18.90 11.52
CA PRO A 80 1.90 19.70 11.92
C PRO A 80 3.18 18.87 11.91
N GLY A 81 4.21 19.37 11.22
CA GLY A 81 5.51 18.73 11.14
C GLY A 81 6.35 18.88 12.41
N LYS A 82 7.57 18.33 12.38
CA LYS A 82 8.50 18.35 13.53
C LYS A 82 9.10 19.74 13.78
N VAL A 83 9.10 20.61 12.78
CA VAL A 83 9.55 22.00 12.86
C VAL A 83 8.35 22.94 12.92
N ALA A 84 8.40 23.98 13.76
CA ALA A 84 7.32 24.95 13.85
C ALA A 84 7.07 25.66 12.50
N GLY A 85 5.86 25.51 11.96
CA GLY A 85 5.48 26.03 10.64
C GLY A 85 5.67 25.05 9.48
N GLU A 86 6.24 23.86 9.72
CA GLU A 86 6.20 22.77 8.75
C GLU A 86 4.85 22.05 8.79
N VAL A 87 4.40 21.58 7.63
CA VAL A 87 3.25 20.68 7.48
C VAL A 87 3.74 19.42 6.76
N GLU A 88 3.45 18.26 7.34
CA GLU A 88 3.68 16.95 6.74
C GLU A 88 2.34 16.43 6.16
N THR A 89 2.34 15.92 4.93
CA THR A 89 1.12 15.47 4.24
C THR A 89 1.01 13.95 4.23
N VAL A 90 -0.07 13.44 4.82
CA VAL A 90 -0.33 11.99 5.00
C VAL A 90 -1.47 11.57 4.08
N ALA A 91 -1.20 10.60 3.19
CA ALA A 91 -2.19 10.03 2.31
C ALA A 91 -2.39 8.53 2.61
N LEU A 92 -3.65 8.14 2.80
CA LEU A 92 -4.06 6.81 3.25
C LEU A 92 -5.05 6.20 2.25
N CYS A 93 -4.64 5.10 1.63
CA CYS A 93 -5.45 4.31 0.70
C CYS A 93 -5.83 2.98 1.35
N ARG A 94 -7.13 2.73 1.56
CA ARG A 94 -7.61 1.54 2.30
C ARG A 94 -8.45 0.61 1.41
N ASN A 95 -8.37 -0.69 1.66
CA ASN A 95 -9.24 -1.73 1.07
C ASN A 95 -9.24 -1.84 -0.46
N ILE A 96 -8.28 -1.23 -1.18
CA ILE A 96 -8.29 -1.22 -2.65
C ILE A 96 -7.89 -2.60 -3.19
N ARG A 97 -8.77 -3.21 -3.98
CA ARG A 97 -8.58 -4.53 -4.63
C ARG A 97 -8.49 -4.48 -6.16
N ASN A 98 -8.48 -3.29 -6.73
CA ASN A 98 -8.40 -3.05 -8.17
C ASN A 98 -7.25 -2.08 -8.45
N GLN A 99 -6.26 -2.54 -9.22
CA GLN A 99 -5.08 -1.77 -9.58
C GLN A 99 -5.44 -0.43 -10.26
N LYS A 100 -6.43 -0.43 -11.17
CA LYS A 100 -6.88 0.78 -11.87
C LYS A 100 -7.43 1.83 -10.90
N VAL A 101 -8.13 1.43 -9.83
CA VAL A 101 -8.68 2.36 -8.85
C VAL A 101 -7.54 3.11 -8.15
N LEU A 102 -6.52 2.41 -7.64
CA LEU A 102 -5.35 3.07 -7.05
C LEU A 102 -4.62 3.96 -8.08
N SER A 103 -4.42 3.46 -9.30
CA SER A 103 -3.77 4.25 -10.37
C SER A 103 -4.57 5.46 -10.86
N ASP A 104 -5.89 5.49 -10.65
CA ASP A 104 -6.71 6.68 -10.89
C ASP A 104 -6.62 7.64 -9.70
N SER A 105 -6.76 7.17 -8.46
CA SER A 105 -6.60 7.99 -7.24
C SER A 105 -5.24 8.70 -7.18
N MET A 106 -4.17 8.02 -7.61
CA MET A 106 -2.81 8.59 -7.63
C MET A 106 -2.61 9.68 -8.70
N LYS A 107 -3.53 9.85 -9.66
CA LYS A 107 -3.52 11.02 -10.56
C LYS A 107 -3.92 12.29 -9.84
N GLY A 108 -4.84 12.22 -8.88
CA GLY A 108 -5.20 13.37 -8.03
C GLY A 108 -4.03 13.89 -7.19
N PHE A 109 -3.03 13.06 -6.91
CA PHE A 109 -1.79 13.46 -6.24
C PHE A 109 -0.68 13.96 -7.19
N GLN A 110 -0.90 14.05 -8.50
CA GLN A 110 0.13 14.52 -9.44
C GLN A 110 0.53 15.97 -9.15
N HIS A 111 1.85 16.18 -9.09
CA HIS A 111 2.52 17.40 -8.67
C HIS A 111 2.37 17.77 -7.19
N HIS A 112 1.74 16.94 -6.35
CA HIS A 112 1.75 17.11 -4.88
C HIS A 112 2.89 16.33 -4.22
N ARG A 113 3.32 16.76 -3.02
CA ARG A 113 4.11 15.93 -2.11
C ARG A 113 3.22 15.14 -1.16
N ILE A 114 3.61 13.90 -0.90
CA ILE A 114 3.13 13.06 0.19
C ILE A 114 4.34 12.74 1.08
N ASP A 115 4.31 13.20 2.34
CA ASP A 115 5.35 12.86 3.32
C ASP A 115 5.23 11.40 3.78
N TYR A 116 4.00 10.91 3.98
CA TYR A 116 3.73 9.51 4.34
C TYR A 116 2.57 8.95 3.51
N PHE A 117 2.87 7.95 2.66
CA PHE A 117 1.87 7.23 1.87
C PHE A 117 1.59 5.85 2.48
N VAL A 118 0.36 5.59 2.89
CA VAL A 118 -0.03 4.35 3.59
C VAL A 118 -1.03 3.55 2.77
N LEU A 119 -0.67 2.29 2.49
CA LEU A 119 -1.53 1.29 1.85
C LEU A 119 -2.00 0.28 2.91
N ASP A 120 -3.27 0.34 3.31
CA ASP A 120 -3.86 -0.57 4.30
C ASP A 120 -4.89 -1.53 3.69
N SER A 121 -4.77 -2.83 3.99
CA SER A 121 -5.73 -3.88 3.64
C SER A 121 -6.01 -3.99 2.13
N CYS A 122 -5.07 -3.56 1.29
CA CYS A 122 -5.14 -3.55 -0.16
C CYS A 122 -4.69 -4.90 -0.76
N LYS A 123 -5.23 -5.26 -1.92
CA LYS A 123 -4.85 -6.48 -2.67
C LYS A 123 -4.50 -6.10 -4.10
N LEU A 124 -3.20 -5.93 -4.34
CA LEU A 124 -2.60 -5.36 -5.54
C LEU A 124 -1.39 -6.17 -6.05
N PRO A 125 -1.55 -7.47 -6.41
CA PRO A 125 -0.58 -8.21 -7.20
C PRO A 125 -0.91 -8.16 -8.72
N PRO A 126 0.02 -7.77 -9.61
CA PRO A 126 1.26 -7.07 -9.33
C PRO A 126 1.01 -5.62 -8.89
N PHE A 127 1.98 -5.05 -8.17
CA PHE A 127 1.93 -3.64 -7.79
C PHE A 127 2.19 -2.77 -9.04
N PRO A 128 1.42 -1.70 -9.30
CA PRO A 128 1.54 -0.94 -10.54
C PRO A 128 2.88 -0.20 -10.67
N ASN A 129 3.60 -0.48 -11.75
CA ASN A 129 4.79 0.28 -12.16
C ASN A 129 4.39 1.72 -12.51
N GLY A 130 5.26 2.69 -12.20
CA GLY A 130 5.02 4.10 -12.50
C GLY A 130 3.92 4.77 -11.67
N LEU A 131 3.42 4.13 -10.60
CA LEU A 131 2.31 4.66 -9.79
C LEU A 131 2.59 6.07 -9.22
N MET A 132 3.84 6.35 -8.85
CA MET A 132 4.26 7.63 -8.28
C MET A 132 4.79 8.61 -9.34
N HIS A 133 4.49 8.41 -10.62
CA HIS A 133 4.96 9.31 -11.68
C HIS A 133 4.41 10.73 -11.48
N ASN A 134 5.32 11.70 -11.33
CA ASN A 134 5.06 13.08 -10.93
C ASN A 134 4.46 13.24 -9.50
N VAL A 135 4.69 12.30 -8.57
CA VAL A 135 4.28 12.43 -7.17
C VAL A 135 5.52 12.33 -6.27
N ASP A 136 5.81 13.37 -5.48
CA ASP A 136 6.94 13.37 -4.55
C ASP A 136 6.53 12.60 -3.27
N VAL A 137 6.97 11.35 -3.13
CA VAL A 137 6.61 10.49 -1.99
C VAL A 137 7.86 10.21 -1.13
N LYS A 138 7.97 10.84 0.04
CA LYS A 138 9.13 10.64 0.94
C LYS A 138 9.16 9.25 1.58
N TRP A 139 8.00 8.74 2.01
CA TRP A 139 7.89 7.46 2.70
C TRP A 139 6.65 6.68 2.25
N ILE A 140 6.77 5.36 2.17
CA ILE A 140 5.67 4.44 1.88
C ILE A 140 5.59 3.33 2.93
N GLU A 141 4.39 3.09 3.45
CA GLU A 141 4.08 2.03 4.40
C GLU A 141 2.99 1.11 3.84
N VAL A 142 3.13 -0.20 4.06
CA VAL A 142 2.27 -1.23 3.48
C VAL A 142 1.78 -2.17 4.59
N LEU A 143 0.54 -1.95 5.05
CA LEU A 143 -0.08 -2.62 6.18
C LEU A 143 -1.17 -3.59 5.70
N ASN A 144 -1.24 -4.79 6.27
CA ASN A 144 -2.28 -5.80 6.00
C ASN A 144 -2.51 -6.14 4.51
N SER A 145 -1.57 -5.78 3.63
CA SER A 145 -1.78 -5.68 2.18
C SER A 145 -0.99 -6.73 1.42
N THR A 146 -1.54 -7.23 0.32
CA THR A 146 -0.83 -8.11 -0.61
C THR A 146 -0.36 -7.30 -1.82
N VAL A 147 0.94 -7.00 -1.86
CA VAL A 147 1.60 -6.35 -3.00
C VAL A 147 2.64 -7.29 -3.60
N GLN A 148 2.89 -7.19 -4.91
CA GLN A 148 3.96 -7.93 -5.58
C GLN A 148 4.71 -6.99 -6.52
N PHE A 149 5.89 -6.54 -6.10
CA PHE A 149 6.79 -5.76 -6.93
C PHE A 149 7.44 -6.66 -7.98
N GLN A 150 7.38 -6.28 -9.25
CA GLN A 150 8.11 -6.95 -10.33
C GLN A 150 9.46 -6.27 -10.56
N ASN A 151 10.37 -6.92 -11.28
CA ASN A 151 11.79 -6.55 -11.40
C ASN A 151 12.04 -5.06 -11.68
N ASP A 152 11.23 -4.46 -12.56
CA ASP A 152 11.39 -3.08 -13.01
C ASP A 152 10.83 -2.02 -12.05
N PHE A 153 10.08 -2.41 -11.01
CA PHE A 153 9.58 -1.47 -10.01
C PHE A 153 10.74 -0.84 -9.23
N LEU A 154 11.72 -1.67 -8.84
CA LEU A 154 12.88 -1.22 -8.04
C LEU A 154 13.99 -0.59 -8.90
N SER A 155 14.02 -0.80 -10.22
CA SER A 155 14.99 -0.13 -11.10
C SER A 155 14.69 1.36 -11.27
N CYS A 156 13.42 1.77 -11.16
CA CYS A 156 12.97 3.17 -11.14
C CYS A 156 13.64 4.00 -10.01
N SER A 157 14.05 3.36 -8.90
CA SER A 157 14.63 4.03 -7.72
C SER A 157 15.90 4.86 -7.96
N LYS A 158 16.50 4.75 -9.16
CA LYS A 158 17.72 5.50 -9.55
C LYS A 158 17.48 6.67 -10.51
N GLY A 159 16.25 6.94 -10.95
CA GLY A 159 16.00 7.96 -11.99
C GLY A 159 14.54 8.27 -12.26
N CYS A 160 13.69 8.25 -11.23
CA CYS A 160 12.26 8.59 -11.31
C CYS A 160 11.91 9.82 -10.45
N LEU A 161 12.86 10.77 -10.37
CA LEU A 161 12.80 12.12 -9.80
C LEU A 161 13.43 13.08 -10.82
#